data_AF-A0AAP8GF53-F1
#
_entry.id   AF-A0AAP8GF53-F1
#
_cell.length_a   1.000
_cell.length_b   1.000
_cell.length_c   1.000
_cell.angle_alpha   90.00
_cell.angle_beta   90.00
_cell.angle_gamma   90.00
#
_symmetry.space_group_name_H-M   'P 1'
#
loop_
_entity.id
_entity.type
_entity.pdbx_description
1 polymer ?
#
loop_
_entity_poly.entity_id
_entity_poly.type
_entity_poly.pdbx_seq_one_letter_code
_entity_poly.pdbx_strand_id
1 'polypeptide(L)'
;ARRASTWGLTVTRGPHKERQNLGIYRQQLIGKNKLIMRWLSHRGGALDYQEWCAAHPGERFPVSVALGADPATILGAVTPVPDTLS
;
A
#
# COMPACT_ATOMS: atom_id res chain seq x y z
N ALA A 1 -0.78 -21.64 -10.44
CA ALA A 1 -0.64 -20.38 -9.69
C ALA A 1 -1.93 -19.57 -9.78
N ARG A 2 -2.43 -18.96 -8.70
CA ARG A 2 -3.63 -18.10 -8.73
C ARG A 2 -3.29 -16.73 -9.35
N ARG A 3 -4.25 -16.07 -10.00
CA ARG A 3 -4.08 -14.73 -10.63
C ARG A 3 -3.54 -13.73 -9.60
N ALA A 4 -2.60 -12.88 -9.99
CA ALA A 4 -2.01 -11.85 -9.15
C ALA A 4 -1.97 -10.51 -9.90
N SER A 5 -2.26 -9.42 -9.19
CA SER A 5 -2.04 -8.06 -9.70
C SER A 5 -0.65 -7.58 -9.27
N THR A 6 0.10 -7.01 -10.21
CA THR A 6 1.51 -6.60 -10.02
C THR A 6 1.75 -5.11 -10.20
N TRP A 7 0.74 -4.36 -10.67
CA TRP A 7 0.87 -2.93 -11.03
C TRP A 7 -0.08 -2.02 -10.26
N GLY A 8 -0.71 -2.52 -9.19
CA GLY A 8 -1.58 -1.70 -8.35
C GLY A 8 -0.78 -0.77 -7.45
N LEU A 9 -1.03 0.53 -7.56
CA LEU A 9 -0.53 1.54 -6.63
C LEU A 9 -1.35 1.46 -5.34
N THR A 10 -0.75 0.91 -4.31
CA THR A 10 -1.35 0.79 -2.98
C THR A 10 -1.10 2.09 -2.23
N VAL A 11 -2.20 2.73 -1.80
CA VAL A 11 -2.20 3.97 -1.04
C VAL A 11 -2.50 3.65 0.42
N THR A 12 -1.63 4.09 1.32
CA THR A 12 -1.78 3.91 2.77
C THR A 12 -1.45 5.21 3.51
N ARG A 13 -1.97 5.35 4.73
CA ARG A 13 -1.65 6.49 5.60
C ARG A 13 -1.54 6.00 7.04
N GLY A 14 -0.40 6.24 7.67
CA GLY A 14 -0.21 6.00 9.09
C GLY A 14 -1.07 6.95 9.95
N PRO A 15 -1.47 6.55 11.17
CA PRO A 15 -2.38 7.31 12.04
C PRO A 15 -1.81 8.67 12.48
N HIS A 16 -0.50 8.85 12.43
CA HIS A 16 0.20 10.05 12.92
C HIS A 16 0.82 10.90 11.81
N LYS A 17 0.62 10.54 10.54
CA LYS A 17 1.31 11.16 9.40
C LYS A 17 0.29 11.92 8.54
N GLU A 18 0.67 13.10 8.06
CA GLU A 18 -0.08 13.78 7.00
C GLU A 18 0.19 13.19 5.62
N ARG A 19 1.39 12.61 5.44
CA ARG A 19 1.86 11.98 4.21
C ARG A 19 1.07 10.73 3.86
N GLN A 20 0.77 10.55 2.57
CA GLN A 20 0.27 9.28 2.01
C GLN A 20 1.41 8.48 1.39
N ASN A 21 1.51 7.21 1.76
CA ASN A 21 2.44 6.29 1.14
C ASN A 21 1.85 5.71 -0.14
N LEU A 22 2.65 5.71 -1.21
CA LEU A 22 2.35 5.06 -2.48
C LEU A 22 3.35 3.91 -2.67
N GLY A 23 2.85 2.70 -2.80
CA GLY A 23 3.70 1.52 -2.96
C GLY A 23 3.11 0.50 -3.92
N ILE A 24 3.96 -0.13 -4.72
CA ILE A 24 3.58 -1.29 -5.52
C ILE A 24 3.87 -2.55 -4.70
N TYR A 25 2.83 -3.32 -4.42
CA TYR A 25 2.91 -4.59 -3.70
C TYR A 25 2.24 -5.69 -4.52
N ARG A 26 2.79 -6.90 -4.47
CA ARG A 26 2.17 -8.04 -5.14
C ARG A 26 0.87 -8.40 -4.44
N GLN A 27 -0.23 -8.42 -5.18
CA GLN A 27 -1.55 -8.76 -4.65
C GLN A 27 -2.04 -10.09 -5.25
N GLN A 28 -2.28 -11.10 -4.41
CA GLN A 28 -2.71 -12.42 -4.87
C GLN A 28 -4.22 -12.62 -4.66
N LEU A 29 -4.94 -12.98 -5.72
CA LEU A 29 -6.37 -13.27 -5.65
C LEU A 29 -6.63 -14.57 -4.89
N ILE A 30 -7.45 -14.48 -3.84
CA ILE A 30 -7.85 -15.63 -3.03
C ILE A 30 -9.37 -15.83 -2.95
N GLY A 31 -10.16 -14.85 -3.39
CA GLY A 31 -11.62 -14.94 -3.51
C GLY A 31 -12.19 -13.76 -4.30
N LYS A 32 -13.52 -13.74 -4.50
CA LYS A 32 -14.21 -12.73 -5.33
C LYS A 32 -13.87 -11.27 -4.95
N ASN A 33 -13.70 -11.01 -3.65
CA ASN A 33 -13.41 -9.70 -3.08
C ASN A 33 -12.26 -9.76 -2.06
N LYS A 34 -11.33 -10.71 -2.22
CA LYS A 34 -10.24 -10.93 -1.26
C LYS A 34 -8.90 -11.08 -1.96
N LEU A 35 -7.95 -10.26 -1.53
CA LEU A 35 -6.57 -10.24 -1.98
C LEU A 35 -5.64 -10.43 -0.78
N ILE A 36 -4.52 -11.12 -1.00
CA ILE A 36 -3.39 -11.09 -0.07
C ILE A 36 -2.47 -9.95 -0.51
N MET A 37 -2.25 -8.99 0.37
CA MET A 37 -1.26 -7.92 0.20
C MET A 37 0.12 -8.43 0.64
N ARG A 38 1.07 -8.56 -0.30
CA ARG A 38 2.43 -9.01 0.00
C ARG A 38 3.40 -7.83 -0.02
N TRP A 39 3.53 -7.18 1.13
CA TRP A 39 4.58 -6.19 1.41
C TRP A 39 5.72 -6.80 2.24
N LEU A 40 6.91 -6.23 2.14
CA LEU A 40 8.01 -6.51 3.09
C LEU A 40 7.82 -5.63 4.32
N SER A 41 8.16 -6.13 5.51
CA SER A 41 7.90 -5.48 6.81
C SER A 41 8.45 -4.05 6.93
N HIS A 42 9.52 -3.73 6.21
CA HIS A 42 10.18 -2.42 6.25
C HIS A 42 9.64 -1.40 5.23
N ARG A 43 8.62 -1.74 4.44
CA ARG A 43 8.04 -0.82 3.44
C ARG A 43 7.00 0.08 4.09
N GLY A 44 6.85 1.31 3.58
CA GLY A 44 5.94 2.32 4.14
C GLY A 44 4.54 1.80 4.51
N GLY A 45 3.85 1.11 3.59
CA GLY A 45 2.52 0.57 3.88
C GLY A 45 2.47 -0.53 4.95
N ALA A 46 3.54 -1.30 5.17
CA ALA A 46 3.62 -2.27 6.25
C ALA A 46 3.81 -1.58 7.61
N LEU A 47 4.62 -0.52 7.65
CA LEU A 47 4.83 0.32 8.83
C LEU A 47 3.54 1.06 9.20
N ASP A 48 2.86 1.67 8.22
CA ASP A 48 1.58 2.35 8.42
C ASP A 48 0.50 1.40 8.98
N TYR A 49 0.44 0.16 8.49
CA TYR A 49 -0.47 -0.87 9.01
C TYR A 49 -0.14 -1.23 10.46
N GLN A 50 1.14 -1.43 10.78
CA GLN A 50 1.58 -1.76 12.14
C GLN A 50 1.25 -0.63 13.12
N GLU A 51 1.55 0.62 12.74
CA GLU A 51 1.22 1.82 13.52
C GLU A 51 -0.30 1.93 13.72
N TRP A 52 -1.11 1.70 12.67
CA TRP A 52 -2.56 1.71 12.78
C TRP A 52 -3.08 0.68 13.78
N CYS A 53 -2.61 -0.57 13.72
CA CYS A 53 -3.03 -1.61 14.65
C CYS A 53 -2.67 -1.28 16.10
N ALA A 54 -1.56 -0.59 16.33
CA ALA A 54 -1.15 -0.15 17.66
C ALA A 54 -2.04 1.02 18.18
N ALA A 55 -2.37 1.98 17.31
CA ALA A 55 -3.17 3.15 17.67
C ALA A 55 -4.68 2.86 17.74
N HIS A 56 -5.18 1.93 16.92
CA HIS A 56 -6.62 1.61 16.79
C HIS A 56 -6.85 0.09 16.89
N PRO A 57 -6.70 -0.52 18.08
CA PRO A 57 -6.86 -1.96 18.25
C PRO A 57 -8.26 -2.45 17.83
N GLY A 58 -8.31 -3.41 16.90
CA GLY A 58 -9.56 -4.00 16.42
C GLY A 58 -10.24 -3.24 15.27
N GLU A 59 -9.77 -2.04 14.93
CA GLU A 59 -10.27 -1.29 13.79
C GLU A 59 -9.63 -1.73 12.47
N ARG A 60 -10.39 -1.65 11.37
CA ARG A 60 -9.89 -2.00 10.05
C ARG A 60 -8.99 -0.89 9.51
N PHE A 61 -7.78 -1.25 9.12
CA PHE A 61 -6.87 -0.33 8.44
C PHE A 61 -7.39 0.02 7.04
N PRO A 62 -7.60 1.32 6.72
CA PRO A 62 -8.01 1.74 5.39
C PRO A 62 -6.87 1.59 4.38
N VAL A 63 -7.15 0.95 3.24
CA VAL A 63 -6.22 0.76 2.12
C VAL A 63 -6.95 0.95 0.81
N SER A 64 -6.34 1.66 -0.13
CA SER A 64 -6.84 1.84 -1.50
C SER A 64 -5.82 1.33 -2.52
N VAL A 65 -6.28 0.80 -3.66
CA VAL A 65 -5.40 0.35 -4.75
C VAL A 65 -5.88 0.96 -6.05
N ALA A 66 -5.05 1.80 -6.67
CA ALA A 66 -5.30 2.33 -8.00
C ALA A 66 -4.69 1.40 -9.06
N LEU A 67 -5.50 1.02 -10.06
CA LEU A 67 -5.08 0.19 -11.19
C LEU A 67 -5.14 1.04 -12.46
N GLY A 68 -4.06 1.06 -13.25
CA GLY A 68 -4.00 1.82 -14.50
C GLY A 68 -3.82 3.33 -14.29
N ALA A 69 -3.08 3.74 -13.26
CA ALA A 69 -2.62 5.12 -13.13
C ALA A 69 -1.73 5.51 -14.33
N ASP A 70 -1.63 6.80 -14.62
CA ASP A 70 -0.79 7.29 -15.71
C ASP A 70 0.68 6.89 -15.48
N PRO A 71 1.48 6.73 -16.55
CA PRO A 71 2.84 6.22 -16.44
C PRO A 71 3.75 7.06 -15.52
N ALA A 72 3.52 8.37 -15.41
CA ALA A 72 4.33 9.24 -14.56
C ALA A 72 4.06 8.96 -13.07
N THR A 73 2.79 8.74 -12.69
CA THR A 73 2.41 8.36 -11.32
C THR A 73 2.95 6.97 -10.94
N ILE A 74 2.95 6.02 -11.87
CA ILE A 74 3.53 4.68 -11.63
C ILE A 74 5.04 4.77 -11.43
N LEU A 75 5.75 5.56 -12.25
CA LEU A 75 7.20 5.77 -12.12
C LEU A 75 7.55 6.49 -10.81
N GLY A 76 6.78 7.52 -10.43
CA GLY A 76 6.96 8.25 -9.18
C GLY A 76 6.85 7.37 -7.93
N ALA A 77 5.97 6.36 -7.94
CA ALA A 77 5.85 5.40 -6.84
C ALA A 77 6.98 4.37 -6.76
N VAL A 78 7.76 4.21 -7.83
CA VAL A 78 8.92 3.29 -7.89
C VAL A 78 10.22 4.02 -7.57
N THR A 79 10.30 5.33 -7.84
CA THR A 79 11.46 6.14 -7.47
C THR A 79 11.58 6.25 -5.93
N PRO A 80 12.75 5.98 -5.34
CA PRO A 80 12.96 6.16 -3.90
C PRO A 80 12.99 7.66 -3.57
N VAL A 81 11.83 8.25 -3.34
CA VAL A 81 11.70 9.63 -2.89
C VAL A 81 11.77 9.65 -1.35
N PRO A 82 12.57 10.53 -0.73
CA PRO A 82 12.63 10.67 0.72
C PRO A 82 11.26 10.96 1.33
N ASP A 83 11.02 10.42 2.52
CA ASP A 83 9.75 10.45 3.27
C ASP A 83 9.20 11.87 3.62
N THR A 84 9.87 12.93 3.18
CA THR A 84 9.56 14.34 3.47
C THR A 84 8.91 15.10 2.34
N LEU A 85 8.69 14.48 1.17
CA LEU A 85 8.00 15.12 0.04
C LEU A 85 6.82 14.27 -0.42
N SER A 86 5.64 14.87 -0.34
CA SER A 86 4.38 14.40 -0.92
C SER A 86 3.63 15.59 -1.50
#